data_AF-A0A9P9DHN5-F1
#
_entry.id   AF-A0A9P9DHN5-F1
#
_cell.length_a   1.000
_cell.length_b   1.000
_cell.length_c   1.000
_cell.angle_alpha   90.00
_cell.angle_beta   90.00
_cell.angle_gamma   90.00
#
_symmetry.space_group_name_H-M   'P 1'
#
loop_
_entity.id
_entity.type
_entity.pdbx_description
1 polymer ?
#
loop_
_entity_poly.entity_id
_entity_poly.type
_entity_poly.pdbx_seq_one_letter_code
_entity_poly.pdbx_strand_id
1 'polypeptide(L)'
;MSARITTEFGQAVPPAPRHAVTVHMGPEWENAERFGADSASVIAEFKNTYPRTRPHRDISQLSAAVLDHTGSAGKACLLFSSLQSAKQCVEYASSSKRDNGIDKRPLAAKELTIRAFVAKDPFIAVIFPSEKYPVIAGFWSTVGVGISSRFAEANLACLYQLKEVSILDTETDRAKFDSLAHETLRQRILSFLKRAPLHPDQPPTVTANDVYLYQSGMASIYKPHSYMLDHYQGASVLFGMAFMDTLTTLEQFGPESKFFGLCSDEDILELEAYLQDSRTKGRKVQALWVEFPANPLLISPDIAQLRKLATEYDVVLGIDDTIGSWANIDVISMADILVTSITKSFNGYADAIGGTTILNPASPKYHELKPIFDAHYVPEFYIDDAEAIERNSRDYLARTAKLNSNASAVVEYLYSQAEDPNSAVRQVHYPSVNPSGANYKRFMRPETPDFIPGYGCVFSIELDNLNTTRVFYDNLNIHKSVHLGAPFTLAFAYTMCAYQKRLDWVAQFGLKPTQIRISVGLEDTDTLVEDFRVAVEAADKAKKTGAE
;
A
#
# COMPACT_ATOMS: atom_id res chain seq x y z
N MET A 1 -1.91 20.62 -24.01
CA MET A 1 -1.12 20.63 -22.77
C MET A 1 -1.96 21.19 -21.65
N SER A 2 -1.85 20.59 -20.47
CA SER A 2 -2.49 21.08 -19.25
C SER A 2 -1.87 22.39 -18.77
N ALA A 3 -2.56 23.07 -17.84
CA ALA A 3 -1.98 24.21 -17.13
C ALA A 3 -0.74 23.75 -16.34
N ARG A 4 0.30 24.58 -16.30
CA ARG A 4 1.51 24.27 -15.54
C ARG A 4 1.18 24.06 -14.07
N ILE A 5 1.76 23.03 -13.48
CA ILE A 5 1.63 22.75 -12.05
C ILE A 5 2.29 23.87 -11.24
N THR A 6 1.52 24.49 -10.36
CA THR A 6 1.99 25.52 -9.41
C THR A 6 2.04 25.02 -7.97
N THR A 7 1.74 23.74 -7.73
CA THR A 7 1.84 23.13 -6.41
C THR A 7 3.29 23.16 -5.96
N GLU A 8 3.56 23.76 -4.81
CA GLU A 8 4.93 23.81 -4.28
C GLU A 8 5.38 22.43 -3.79
N PHE A 9 6.69 22.22 -3.78
CA PHE A 9 7.33 21.07 -3.14
C PHE A 9 6.85 20.90 -1.69
N GLY A 10 6.55 19.66 -1.30
CA GLY A 10 6.13 19.30 0.04
C GLY A 10 4.67 19.66 0.40
N GLN A 11 3.90 20.24 -0.53
CA GLN A 11 2.47 20.50 -0.33
C GLN A 11 1.60 19.34 -0.81
N ALA A 12 0.39 19.22 -0.26
CA ALA A 12 -0.60 18.27 -0.77
C ALA A 12 -1.00 18.61 -2.21
N VAL A 13 -1.25 17.57 -3.00
CA VAL A 13 -1.70 17.75 -4.38
C VAL A 13 -3.17 18.19 -4.40
N PRO A 14 -3.56 19.19 -5.22
CA PRO A 14 -4.95 19.66 -5.33
C PRO A 14 -5.94 18.51 -5.58
N PRO A 15 -7.12 18.49 -4.92
CA PRO A 15 -7.73 19.60 -4.17
C PRO A 15 -7.17 19.81 -2.76
N ALA A 16 -6.12 19.07 -2.38
CA ALA A 16 -5.41 19.23 -1.10
C ALA A 16 -6.37 19.24 0.11
N PRO A 17 -7.22 18.21 0.25
CA PRO A 17 -8.14 18.14 1.39
C PRO A 17 -7.36 18.16 2.70
N ARG A 18 -8.03 18.55 3.80
CA ARG A 18 -7.39 18.65 5.12
C ARG A 18 -6.62 17.38 5.53
N HIS A 19 -7.16 16.21 5.19
CA HIS A 19 -6.57 14.90 5.49
C HIS A 19 -5.86 14.28 4.27
N ALA A 20 -5.37 15.12 3.35
CA ALA A 20 -4.67 14.66 2.16
C ALA A 20 -3.57 13.65 2.50
N VAL A 21 -3.57 12.54 1.76
CA VAL A 21 -2.56 11.49 1.84
C VAL A 21 -1.56 11.61 0.68
N THR A 22 -1.58 12.71 -0.06
CA THR A 22 -0.66 12.99 -1.16
C THR A 22 0.28 14.13 -0.82
N VAL A 23 1.42 14.15 -1.50
CA VAL A 23 2.41 15.22 -1.43
C VAL A 23 3.05 15.38 -2.80
N HIS A 24 3.27 16.63 -3.23
CA HIS A 24 4.03 16.91 -4.42
C HIS A 24 5.53 16.95 -4.11
N MET A 25 6.31 16.12 -4.79
CA MET A 25 7.75 15.98 -4.59
C MET A 25 8.58 16.93 -5.46
N GLY A 26 7.96 17.96 -6.06
CA GLY A 26 8.61 18.83 -7.04
C GLY A 26 8.68 18.19 -8.43
N PRO A 27 8.77 18.98 -9.51
CA PRO A 27 8.77 18.46 -10.87
C PRO A 27 10.12 17.85 -11.29
N GLU A 28 11.23 18.23 -10.66
CA GLU A 28 12.58 17.87 -11.08
C GLU A 28 13.00 16.47 -10.60
N TRP A 29 13.75 15.75 -11.44
CA TRP A 29 14.36 14.45 -11.14
C TRP A 29 15.31 14.49 -9.94
N GLU A 30 16.00 15.61 -9.73
CA GLU A 30 16.88 15.81 -8.58
C GLU A 30 16.15 15.55 -7.25
N ASN A 31 14.85 15.87 -7.17
CA ASN A 31 14.07 15.58 -5.97
C ASN A 31 13.88 14.08 -5.74
N ALA A 32 13.78 13.28 -6.81
CA ALA A 32 13.72 11.82 -6.70
C ALA A 32 15.05 11.23 -6.23
N GLU A 33 16.18 11.75 -6.73
CA GLU A 33 17.52 11.36 -6.29
C GLU A 33 17.79 11.74 -4.83
N ARG A 34 17.38 12.94 -4.41
CA ARG A 34 17.42 13.37 -3.01
C ARG A 34 16.59 12.44 -2.14
N PHE A 35 15.38 12.10 -2.58
CA PHE A 35 14.48 11.22 -1.83
C PHE A 35 15.04 9.80 -1.68
N GLY A 36 15.58 9.19 -2.74
CA GLY A 36 16.16 7.85 -2.65
C GLY A 36 17.45 7.81 -1.80
N ALA A 37 18.24 8.89 -1.80
CA ALA A 37 19.45 9.00 -1.00
C ALA A 37 19.14 9.16 0.49
N ASP A 38 18.23 10.07 0.84
CA ASP A 38 17.82 10.35 2.20
C ASP A 38 16.35 10.80 2.29
N SER A 39 15.45 9.82 2.22
CA SER A 39 14.01 10.06 2.30
C SER A 39 13.60 10.73 3.59
N ALA A 40 14.30 10.48 4.70
CA ALA A 40 13.97 11.07 6.00
C ALA A 40 14.17 12.59 6.00
N SER A 41 15.29 13.08 5.45
CA SER A 41 15.56 14.51 5.31
C SER A 41 14.55 15.19 4.38
N VAL A 42 14.24 14.57 3.24
CA VAL A 42 13.27 15.12 2.28
C VAL A 42 11.85 15.17 2.87
N ILE A 43 11.42 14.13 3.59
CA ILE A 43 10.11 14.09 4.26
C ILE A 43 10.01 15.12 5.40
N ALA A 44 11.13 15.49 6.02
CA ALA A 44 11.16 16.53 7.06
C ALA A 44 10.76 17.91 6.49
N GLU A 45 11.05 18.17 5.21
CA GLU A 45 10.69 19.40 4.50
C GLU A 45 9.20 19.44 4.07
N PHE A 46 8.51 18.30 4.04
CA PHE A 46 7.11 18.24 3.62
C PHE A 46 6.16 18.89 4.64
N LYS A 47 5.23 19.70 4.13
CA LYS A 47 4.11 20.31 4.89
C LYS A 47 2.93 19.34 5.03
N ASN A 48 2.69 18.52 4.00
CA ASN A 48 1.72 17.45 3.97
C ASN A 48 2.42 16.14 3.62
N THR A 49 2.04 15.02 4.22
CA THR A 49 2.63 13.72 3.90
C THR A 49 1.56 12.64 3.94
N TYR A 50 1.84 11.48 3.34
CA TYR A 50 1.07 10.27 3.60
C TYR A 50 1.20 9.94 5.10
N PRO A 51 0.13 9.94 5.92
CA PRO A 51 0.24 9.82 7.39
C PRO A 51 1.09 8.68 7.96
N ARG A 52 1.38 7.64 7.16
CA ARG A 52 2.30 6.55 7.50
C ARG A 52 3.79 6.94 7.37
N THR A 53 4.15 7.83 6.45
CA THR A 53 5.55 8.31 6.28
C THR A 53 5.97 9.29 7.37
N ARG A 54 5.03 10.14 7.80
CA ARG A 54 5.21 11.07 8.92
C ARG A 54 3.84 11.32 9.55
N PRO A 55 3.72 11.36 10.89
CA PRO A 55 2.46 11.67 11.54
C PRO A 55 1.87 12.98 11.00
N HIS A 56 0.58 12.96 10.70
CA HIS A 56 -0.17 14.16 10.33
C HIS A 56 -0.07 15.22 11.43
N ARG A 57 -0.20 16.51 11.07
CA ARG A 57 -0.08 17.63 12.03
C ARG A 57 -0.98 17.46 13.27
N ASP A 58 -2.19 16.93 13.09
CA ASP A 58 -3.14 16.71 14.18
C ASP A 58 -2.68 15.56 15.08
N ILE A 59 -2.07 14.52 14.53
CA ILE A 59 -1.44 13.43 15.31
C ILE A 59 -0.28 14.01 16.12
N SER A 60 0.58 14.82 15.49
CA SER A 60 1.70 15.48 16.19
C SER A 60 1.24 16.41 17.30
N GLN A 61 0.17 17.18 17.10
CA GLN A 61 -0.41 18.06 18.11
C GLN A 61 -1.00 17.26 19.28
N LEU A 62 -1.70 16.16 19.00
CA LEU A 62 -2.23 15.29 20.06
C LEU A 62 -1.10 14.62 20.84
N SER A 63 -0.04 14.15 20.16
CA SER A 63 1.17 13.62 20.79
C SER A 63 1.82 14.65 21.72
N ALA A 64 1.95 15.90 21.27
CA ALA A 64 2.49 16.98 22.10
C ALA A 64 1.64 17.23 23.35
N ALA A 65 0.31 17.30 23.19
CA ALA A 65 -0.59 17.50 24.32
C ALA A 65 -0.53 16.36 25.36
N VAL A 66 -0.33 15.12 24.92
CA VAL A 66 -0.08 13.98 25.82
C VAL A 66 1.21 14.19 26.61
N LEU A 67 2.31 14.55 25.95
CA LEU A 67 3.61 14.74 26.60
C LEU A 67 3.60 15.89 27.61
N ASP A 68 2.87 16.97 27.30
CA ASP A 68 2.65 18.10 28.19
C ASP A 68 1.82 17.68 29.42
N HIS A 69 0.72 16.94 29.20
CA HIS A 69 -0.13 16.42 30.28
C HIS A 69 0.63 15.50 31.23
N THR A 70 1.60 14.74 30.73
CA THR A 70 2.40 13.80 31.52
C THR A 70 3.70 14.38 32.09
N GLY A 71 4.01 15.66 31.83
CA GLY A 71 5.28 16.28 32.25
C GLY A 71 6.53 15.56 31.68
N SER A 72 6.42 14.98 30.49
CA SER A 72 7.44 14.08 29.91
C SER A 72 8.46 14.81 29.04
N ALA A 73 9.19 15.77 29.63
CA ALA A 73 10.24 16.51 28.93
C ALA A 73 11.33 15.59 28.36
N GLY A 74 11.78 15.85 27.13
CA GLY A 74 12.78 15.04 26.41
C GLY A 74 12.27 13.68 25.91
N LYS A 75 10.96 13.41 26.02
CA LYS A 75 10.32 12.21 25.49
C LYS A 75 9.58 12.50 24.18
N ALA A 76 9.26 11.43 23.47
CA ALA A 76 8.34 11.41 22.34
C ALA A 76 7.30 10.31 22.57
N CYS A 77 6.21 10.33 21.79
CA CYS A 77 5.22 9.26 21.84
C CYS A 77 4.61 8.94 20.47
N LEU A 78 4.22 7.68 20.30
CA LEU A 78 3.34 7.23 19.21
C LEU A 78 1.98 6.85 19.79
N LEU A 79 0.92 7.16 19.05
CA LEU A 79 -0.46 7.05 19.51
C LEU A 79 -1.20 5.94 18.78
N PHE A 80 -1.86 5.06 19.52
CA PHE A 80 -2.54 3.89 19.00
C PHE A 80 -4.01 3.87 19.44
N SER A 81 -4.84 3.33 18.56
CA SER A 81 -6.24 3.06 18.85
C SER A 81 -6.37 2.02 19.97
N SER A 82 -5.57 0.95 19.97
CA SER A 82 -5.69 -0.16 20.93
C SER A 82 -4.41 -0.48 21.71
N LEU A 83 -4.60 -1.17 22.84
CA LEU A 83 -3.50 -1.75 23.61
C LEU A 83 -2.75 -2.83 22.82
N GLN A 84 -3.44 -3.61 21.97
CA GLN A 84 -2.81 -4.63 21.13
C GLN A 84 -1.74 -4.00 20.25
N SER A 85 -2.09 -2.94 19.52
CA SER A 85 -1.15 -2.22 18.64
C SER A 85 -0.02 -1.54 19.40
N ALA A 86 -0.31 -0.97 20.59
CA ALA A 86 0.73 -0.40 21.44
C ALA A 86 1.73 -1.45 21.94
N LYS A 87 1.26 -2.65 22.33
CA LYS A 87 2.12 -3.78 22.73
C LYS A 87 2.99 -4.26 21.56
N GLN A 88 2.41 -4.40 20.37
CA GLN A 88 3.16 -4.76 19.15
C GLN A 88 4.25 -3.73 18.81
N CYS A 89 3.97 -2.44 19.00
CA CYS A 89 4.98 -1.39 18.85
C CYS A 89 6.14 -1.54 19.86
N VAL A 90 5.84 -1.87 21.11
CA VAL A 90 6.84 -2.12 22.16
C VAL A 90 7.67 -3.36 21.83
N GLU A 91 7.02 -4.44 21.39
CA GLU A 91 7.70 -5.67 20.97
C GLU A 91 8.67 -5.38 19.82
N TYR A 92 8.21 -4.68 18.77
CA TYR A 92 9.06 -4.23 17.67
C TYR A 92 10.27 -3.41 18.15
N ALA A 93 10.04 -2.42 19.02
CA ALA A 93 11.10 -1.56 19.54
C ALA A 93 12.15 -2.32 20.37
N SER A 94 11.73 -3.41 21.02
CA SER A 94 12.57 -4.30 21.83
C SER A 94 13.14 -5.51 21.08
N SER A 95 12.79 -5.69 19.80
CA SER A 95 13.22 -6.82 18.99
C SER A 95 14.66 -6.66 18.50
N SER A 96 15.46 -7.71 18.62
CA SER A 96 16.81 -7.80 18.05
C SER A 96 16.81 -8.08 16.55
N LYS A 97 15.67 -8.45 15.96
CA LYS A 97 15.53 -8.76 14.53
C LYS A 97 15.27 -7.54 13.65
N ARG A 98 15.20 -6.34 14.25
CA ARG A 98 14.88 -5.11 13.53
C ARG A 98 16.05 -4.66 12.63
N ASP A 99 15.73 -4.30 11.38
CA ASP A 99 16.63 -3.59 10.49
C ASP A 99 15.97 -2.29 9.99
N ASN A 100 16.26 -1.18 10.64
CA ASN A 100 15.82 0.15 10.18
C ASN A 100 16.95 0.95 9.51
N GLY A 101 18.10 0.32 9.22
CA GLY A 101 19.26 0.99 8.61
C GLY A 101 19.93 2.10 9.44
N ILE A 102 19.48 2.38 10.68
CA ILE A 102 19.99 3.50 11.50
C ILE A 102 20.62 3.00 12.81
N ASP A 103 19.88 2.27 13.64
CA ASP A 103 20.37 1.70 14.89
C ASP A 103 19.62 0.39 15.14
N LYS A 104 20.32 -0.74 15.11
CA LYS A 104 19.73 -2.08 15.33
C LYS A 104 19.61 -2.47 16.80
N ARG A 105 20.07 -1.62 17.74
CA ARG A 105 20.03 -1.95 19.16
C ARG A 105 18.58 -1.94 19.67
N PRO A 106 18.10 -3.04 20.27
CA PRO A 106 16.84 -3.05 20.99
C PRO A 106 16.78 -1.97 22.07
N LEU A 107 15.61 -1.37 22.27
CA LEU A 107 15.36 -0.58 23.46
C LEU A 107 15.15 -1.49 24.65
N ALA A 108 15.67 -1.10 25.81
CA ALA A 108 15.35 -1.80 27.05
C ALA A 108 13.88 -1.52 27.40
N ALA A 109 13.15 -2.53 27.89
CA ALA A 109 11.74 -2.39 28.25
C ALA A 109 11.46 -1.22 29.22
N LYS A 110 12.42 -0.90 30.11
CA LYS A 110 12.35 0.24 31.04
C LYS A 110 12.35 1.62 30.38
N GLU A 111 12.74 1.71 29.10
CA GLU A 111 12.75 2.95 28.32
C GLU A 111 11.38 3.21 27.64
N LEU A 112 10.49 2.23 27.66
CA LEU A 112 9.18 2.27 27.01
C LEU A 112 8.09 2.30 28.08
N THR A 113 7.08 3.14 27.90
CA THR A 113 5.93 3.19 28.82
C THR A 113 4.64 3.26 28.03
N ILE A 114 3.69 2.38 28.35
CA ILE A 114 2.34 2.42 27.80
C ILE A 114 1.44 3.17 28.78
N ARG A 115 0.76 4.21 28.31
CA ARG A 115 -0.22 4.99 29.08
C ARG A 115 -1.50 5.18 28.27
N ALA A 116 -2.62 5.34 28.95
CA ALA A 116 -3.93 5.42 28.35
C ALA A 116 -4.58 6.77 28.63
N PHE A 117 -5.21 7.34 27.62
CA PHE A 117 -5.82 8.67 27.69
C PHE A 117 -7.19 8.66 27.05
N VAL A 118 -8.02 9.63 27.42
CA VAL A 118 -9.29 9.92 26.75
C VAL A 118 -9.47 11.43 26.65
N ALA A 119 -9.91 11.89 25.48
CA ALA A 119 -10.44 13.24 25.28
C ALA A 119 -11.86 13.15 24.69
N LYS A 120 -11.99 12.84 23.39
CA LYS A 120 -13.27 12.43 22.77
C LYS A 120 -13.42 10.91 22.84
N ASP A 121 -12.38 10.21 22.40
CA ASP A 121 -12.32 8.75 22.28
C ASP A 121 -11.05 8.24 22.98
N PRO A 122 -11.07 7.06 23.61
CA PRO A 122 -9.91 6.52 24.30
C PRO A 122 -8.78 6.12 23.32
N PHE A 123 -7.54 6.39 23.70
CA PHE A 123 -6.34 6.02 22.94
C PHE A 123 -5.16 5.69 23.86
N ILE A 124 -4.16 5.01 23.29
CA ILE A 124 -2.97 4.55 24.00
C ILE A 124 -1.74 5.29 23.48
N ALA A 125 -0.90 5.79 24.38
CA ALA A 125 0.40 6.36 24.04
C ALA A 125 1.52 5.40 24.44
N VAL A 126 2.43 5.12 23.51
CA VAL A 126 3.74 4.51 23.80
C VAL A 126 4.75 5.66 23.90
N ILE A 127 5.23 5.92 25.12
CA ILE A 127 6.15 7.02 25.45
C ILE A 127 7.57 6.48 25.58
N PHE A 128 8.54 7.20 25.03
CA PHE A 128 9.95 6.80 24.95
C PHE A 128 10.90 8.01 24.84
N PRO A 129 12.23 7.85 25.06
CA PRO A 129 13.19 8.94 24.87
C PRO A 129 13.19 9.47 23.42
N SER A 130 13.13 10.79 23.24
CA SER A 130 12.96 11.42 21.92
C SER A 130 14.04 11.03 20.90
N GLU A 131 15.28 10.80 21.34
CA GLU A 131 16.40 10.35 20.53
C GLU A 131 16.21 8.94 19.95
N LYS A 132 15.26 8.16 20.47
CA LYS A 132 14.90 6.83 19.98
C LYS A 132 13.79 6.85 18.93
N TYR A 133 13.27 8.03 18.58
CA TYR A 133 12.21 8.13 17.56
C TYR A 133 12.54 7.42 16.24
N PRO A 134 13.76 7.54 15.65
CA PRO A 134 14.09 6.85 14.40
C PRO A 134 14.03 5.31 14.49
N VAL A 135 14.18 4.77 15.71
CA VAL A 135 14.08 3.32 15.96
C VAL A 135 12.63 2.86 15.94
N ILE A 136 11.75 3.59 16.61
CA ILE A 136 10.37 3.15 16.88
C ILE A 136 9.43 3.56 15.74
N ALA A 137 9.70 4.70 15.08
CA ALA A 137 8.91 5.18 13.95
C ALA A 137 8.82 4.17 12.80
N GLY A 138 9.81 3.27 12.67
CA GLY A 138 9.79 2.15 11.74
C GLY A 138 8.56 1.25 11.87
N PHE A 139 8.04 1.03 13.09
CA PHE A 139 6.80 0.27 13.28
C PHE A 139 5.62 0.98 12.60
N TRP A 140 5.43 2.26 12.94
CA TRP A 140 4.39 3.09 12.35
C TRP A 140 4.51 3.13 10.83
N SER A 141 5.71 3.43 10.33
CA SER A 141 5.94 3.63 8.91
C SER A 141 5.89 2.35 8.11
N THR A 142 6.35 1.21 8.61
CA THR A 142 6.37 -0.04 7.83
C THR A 142 5.00 -0.72 7.86
N VAL A 143 4.47 -1.01 9.06
CA VAL A 143 3.24 -1.82 9.17
C VAL A 143 1.96 -0.98 9.14
N GLY A 144 2.06 0.34 9.26
CA GLY A 144 0.93 1.24 9.08
C GLY A 144 -0.15 1.13 10.15
N VAL A 145 0.28 0.84 11.39
CA VAL A 145 -0.57 0.73 12.57
C VAL A 145 -0.39 1.99 13.43
N GLY A 146 -1.50 2.66 13.76
CA GLY A 146 -1.51 3.94 14.48
C GLY A 146 -2.88 4.60 14.42
N ILE A 147 -3.07 5.72 15.12
CA ILE A 147 -4.29 6.53 14.95
C ILE A 147 -4.27 7.28 13.61
N SER A 148 -5.46 7.55 13.06
CA SER A 148 -5.62 8.35 11.86
C SER A 148 -5.60 9.86 12.14
N SER A 149 -5.50 10.67 11.07
CA SER A 149 -5.57 12.12 11.18
C SER A 149 -6.95 12.61 11.67
N ARG A 150 -8.04 11.96 11.23
CA ARG A 150 -9.41 12.25 11.70
C ARG A 150 -9.61 11.88 13.16
N PHE A 151 -9.07 10.74 13.60
CA PHE A 151 -9.08 10.36 15.02
C PHE A 151 -8.40 11.43 15.89
N ALA A 152 -7.23 11.89 15.44
CA ALA A 152 -6.47 12.91 16.17
C ALA A 152 -7.20 14.26 16.20
N GLU A 153 -7.74 14.71 15.06
CA GLU A 153 -8.55 15.93 14.97
C GLU A 153 -9.74 15.88 15.93
N ALA A 154 -10.47 14.78 15.94
CA ALA A 154 -11.66 14.62 16.77
C ALA A 154 -11.32 14.67 18.27
N ASN A 155 -10.19 14.11 18.69
CA ASN A 155 -9.72 14.21 20.08
C ASN A 155 -9.20 15.60 20.43
N LEU A 156 -8.51 16.28 19.50
CA LEU A 156 -8.06 17.66 19.70
C LEU A 156 -9.23 18.63 19.88
N ALA A 157 -10.36 18.42 19.20
CA ALA A 157 -11.57 19.21 19.40
C ALA A 157 -12.15 19.09 20.83
N CYS A 158 -11.80 18.03 21.55
CA CYS A 158 -12.20 17.77 22.93
C CYS A 158 -11.02 17.82 23.91
N LEU A 159 -9.90 18.49 23.55
CA LEU A 159 -8.67 18.44 24.35
C LEU A 159 -8.82 18.97 25.78
N TYR A 160 -9.79 19.85 26.03
CA TYR A 160 -10.13 20.34 27.38
C TYR A 160 -10.64 19.23 28.32
N GLN A 161 -11.00 18.07 27.79
CA GLN A 161 -11.40 16.87 28.54
C GLN A 161 -10.26 15.85 28.69
N LEU A 162 -9.07 16.13 28.15
CA LEU A 162 -7.95 15.20 28.17
C LEU A 162 -7.60 14.81 29.60
N LYS A 163 -7.66 13.51 29.87
CA LYS A 163 -7.24 12.92 31.13
C LYS A 163 -6.59 11.56 30.88
N GLU A 164 -5.65 11.22 31.74
CA GLU A 164 -5.16 9.86 31.85
C GLU A 164 -6.23 8.96 32.50
N VAL A 165 -6.34 7.73 32.01
CA VAL A 165 -7.27 6.70 32.49
C VAL A 165 -6.53 5.38 32.71
N SER A 166 -7.18 4.42 33.38
CA SER A 166 -6.63 3.07 33.46
C SER A 166 -6.60 2.43 32.07
N ILE A 167 -5.57 1.63 31.78
CA ILE A 167 -5.48 0.86 30.53
C ILE A 167 -6.71 -0.04 30.37
N LEU A 168 -7.20 -0.65 31.45
CA LEU A 168 -8.36 -1.52 31.44
C LEU A 168 -9.64 -0.79 30.99
N ASP A 169 -9.78 0.49 31.35
CA ASP A 169 -10.96 1.29 30.98
C ASP A 169 -11.02 1.50 29.45
N THR A 170 -9.86 1.59 28.78
CA THR A 170 -9.79 1.77 27.32
C THR A 170 -10.07 0.51 26.50
N GLU A 171 -10.15 -0.65 27.14
CA GLU A 171 -10.54 -1.91 26.48
C GLU A 171 -12.07 -2.09 26.44
N THR A 172 -12.82 -1.37 27.29
CA THR A 172 -14.27 -1.57 27.45
C THR A 172 -15.15 -0.68 26.55
N ASP A 173 -14.69 0.50 26.11
CA ASP A 173 -15.45 1.42 25.22
C ASP A 173 -15.00 1.30 23.74
N ARG A 174 -15.19 0.12 23.16
CA ARG A 174 -14.80 -0.20 21.76
C ARG A 174 -15.95 -0.19 20.75
N ALA A 175 -17.18 -0.06 21.22
CA ALA A 175 -18.39 -0.10 20.40
C ALA A 175 -18.44 0.98 19.29
N LYS A 176 -17.60 2.02 19.37
CA LYS A 176 -17.49 3.07 18.33
C LYS A 176 -16.67 2.64 17.10
N PHE A 177 -15.85 1.61 17.21
CA PHE A 177 -14.98 1.10 16.14
C PHE A 177 -15.63 -0.03 15.32
N ASP A 178 -16.84 -0.45 15.69
CA ASP A 178 -17.70 -1.30 14.87
C ASP A 178 -19.12 -0.76 14.95
N SER A 179 -19.50 0.01 13.92
CA SER A 179 -20.71 0.84 13.91
C SER A 179 -21.45 0.69 12.59
N LEU A 180 -22.59 1.37 12.45
CA LEU A 180 -23.34 1.38 11.18
C LEU A 180 -22.49 1.87 9.99
N ALA A 181 -21.53 2.78 10.20
CA ALA A 181 -20.63 3.24 9.14
C ALA A 181 -19.71 2.11 8.66
N HIS A 182 -19.17 1.33 9.59
CA HIS A 182 -18.33 0.16 9.28
C HIS A 182 -19.15 -0.91 8.54
N GLU A 183 -20.36 -1.19 9.02
CA GLU A 183 -21.24 -2.15 8.36
C GLU A 183 -21.62 -1.69 6.95
N THR A 184 -21.95 -0.41 6.78
CA THR A 184 -22.24 0.15 5.45
C THR A 184 -21.03 0.01 4.51
N LEU A 185 -19.82 0.29 5.02
CA LEU A 185 -18.60 0.11 4.25
C LEU A 185 -18.35 -1.36 3.89
N ARG A 186 -18.57 -2.31 4.81
CA ARG A 186 -18.47 -3.75 4.51
C ARG A 186 -19.47 -4.16 3.43
N GLN A 187 -20.73 -3.74 3.55
CA GLN A 187 -21.76 -4.01 2.53
C GLN A 187 -21.39 -3.42 1.17
N ARG A 188 -20.77 -2.24 1.17
CA ARG A 188 -20.25 -1.61 -0.04
C ARG A 188 -19.15 -2.45 -0.69
N ILE A 189 -18.17 -2.91 0.09
CA ILE A 189 -17.11 -3.82 -0.38
C ILE A 189 -17.71 -5.10 -0.96
N LEU A 190 -18.63 -5.75 -0.24
CA LEU A 190 -19.31 -6.96 -0.70
C LEU A 190 -20.06 -6.76 -2.02
N SER A 191 -20.69 -5.60 -2.20
CA SER A 191 -21.40 -5.27 -3.44
C SER A 191 -20.48 -5.31 -4.66
N PHE A 192 -19.20 -4.94 -4.50
CA PHE A 192 -18.22 -4.98 -5.59
C PHE A 192 -17.58 -6.36 -5.76
N LEU A 193 -17.29 -7.08 -4.67
CA LEU A 193 -16.81 -8.46 -4.75
C LEU A 193 -17.80 -9.37 -5.48
N LYS A 194 -19.09 -9.18 -5.24
CA LYS A 194 -20.18 -9.95 -5.85
C LYS A 194 -20.60 -9.44 -7.23
N ARG A 195 -20.08 -8.30 -7.68
CA ARG A 195 -20.43 -7.70 -8.97
C ARG A 195 -19.74 -8.46 -10.09
N ALA A 196 -20.50 -8.98 -11.05
CA ALA A 196 -19.95 -9.62 -12.26
C ALA A 196 -18.87 -10.68 -11.90
N PRO A 197 -19.24 -11.75 -11.18
CA PRO A 197 -18.28 -12.80 -10.84
C PRO A 197 -17.85 -13.56 -12.12
N LEU A 198 -16.60 -14.03 -12.15
CA LEU A 198 -16.09 -14.88 -13.24
C LEU A 198 -16.86 -16.20 -13.39
N HIS A 199 -17.31 -16.74 -12.26
CA HIS A 199 -18.05 -17.99 -12.18
C HIS A 199 -19.45 -17.71 -11.60
N PRO A 200 -20.42 -17.29 -12.42
CA PRO A 200 -21.76 -16.92 -11.93
C PRO A 200 -22.51 -18.09 -11.29
N ASP A 201 -22.19 -19.32 -11.68
CA ASP A 201 -22.75 -20.54 -11.07
C ASP A 201 -22.18 -20.84 -9.67
N GLN A 202 -21.09 -20.19 -9.29
CA GLN A 202 -20.42 -20.30 -8.00
C GLN A 202 -20.13 -18.91 -7.43
N PRO A 203 -21.17 -18.13 -7.09
CA PRO A 203 -21.00 -16.76 -6.65
C PRO A 203 -20.20 -16.69 -5.33
N PRO A 204 -19.44 -15.61 -5.09
CA PRO A 204 -18.73 -15.43 -3.84
C PRO A 204 -19.67 -15.52 -2.63
N THR A 205 -19.36 -16.43 -1.71
CA THR A 205 -20.14 -16.68 -0.49
C THR A 205 -19.80 -15.74 0.67
N VAL A 206 -18.88 -14.79 0.43
CA VAL A 206 -18.40 -13.80 1.41
C VAL A 206 -19.56 -13.01 2.01
N THR A 207 -19.54 -12.86 3.33
CA THR A 207 -20.47 -12.08 4.14
C THR A 207 -19.75 -10.93 4.85
N ALA A 208 -20.48 -10.03 5.51
CA ALA A 208 -19.85 -8.91 6.22
C ALA A 208 -18.94 -9.38 7.36
N ASN A 209 -19.25 -10.52 7.97
CA ASN A 209 -18.45 -11.12 9.04
C ASN A 209 -17.08 -11.64 8.55
N ASP A 210 -16.87 -11.71 7.25
CA ASP A 210 -15.62 -12.15 6.63
C ASP A 210 -14.75 -10.96 6.19
N VAL A 211 -15.25 -9.72 6.34
CA VAL A 211 -14.59 -8.48 5.94
C VAL A 211 -14.05 -7.74 7.15
N TYR A 212 -12.74 -7.78 7.32
CA TYR A 212 -12.02 -7.10 8.40
C TYR A 212 -11.48 -5.76 7.89
N LEU A 213 -11.67 -4.70 8.67
CA LEU A 213 -11.24 -3.33 8.35
C LEU A 213 -10.05 -2.93 9.23
N TYR A 214 -9.05 -2.30 8.62
CA TYR A 214 -7.79 -1.90 9.26
C TYR A 214 -7.41 -0.46 8.92
N GLN A 215 -6.57 0.13 9.78
CA GLN A 215 -6.13 1.53 9.69
C GLN A 215 -5.39 1.85 8.39
N SER A 216 -4.81 0.84 7.72
CA SER A 216 -4.14 1.00 6.43
C SER A 216 -4.04 -0.29 5.64
N GLY A 217 -3.69 -0.17 4.35
CA GLY A 217 -3.38 -1.33 3.50
C GLY A 217 -2.23 -2.20 4.06
N MET A 218 -1.23 -1.57 4.69
CA MET A 218 -0.16 -2.33 5.35
C MET A 218 -0.65 -3.03 6.61
N ALA A 219 -1.55 -2.40 7.37
CA ALA A 219 -2.14 -3.02 8.55
C ALA A 219 -3.00 -4.25 8.17
N SER A 220 -3.68 -4.23 7.02
CA SER A 220 -4.40 -5.39 6.46
C SER A 220 -3.49 -6.51 5.92
N ILE A 221 -2.17 -6.31 5.90
CA ILE A 221 -1.20 -7.38 5.65
C ILE A 221 -0.59 -7.83 6.99
N TYR A 222 -0.04 -6.87 7.74
CA TYR A 222 0.67 -7.12 8.98
C TYR A 222 -0.19 -7.80 10.06
N LYS A 223 -1.43 -7.35 10.26
CA LYS A 223 -2.29 -7.92 11.31
C LYS A 223 -2.64 -9.38 11.01
N PRO A 224 -3.22 -9.74 9.84
CA PRO A 224 -3.39 -11.14 9.43
C PRO A 224 -2.13 -11.99 9.54
N HIS A 225 -1.01 -11.45 9.05
CA HIS A 225 0.29 -12.12 9.12
C HIS A 225 0.71 -12.40 10.57
N SER A 226 0.53 -11.45 11.48
CA SER A 226 0.82 -11.65 12.91
C SER A 226 -0.09 -12.70 13.55
N TYR A 227 -1.38 -12.72 13.22
CA TYR A 227 -2.33 -13.70 13.77
C TYR A 227 -1.97 -15.12 13.32
N MET A 228 -1.58 -15.25 12.05
CA MET A 228 -1.12 -16.50 11.47
C MET A 228 0.24 -16.93 12.02
N LEU A 229 1.17 -16.00 12.26
CA LEU A 229 2.47 -16.29 12.87
C LEU A 229 2.34 -16.96 14.24
N ASP A 230 1.44 -16.46 15.08
CA ASP A 230 1.19 -17.01 16.42
C ASP A 230 0.71 -18.48 16.35
N HIS A 231 -0.02 -18.83 15.29
CA HIS A 231 -0.57 -20.17 15.07
C HIS A 231 0.39 -21.12 14.33
N TYR A 232 0.90 -20.70 13.16
CA TYR A 232 1.70 -21.55 12.28
C TYR A 232 3.17 -21.55 12.62
N GLN A 233 3.71 -20.43 13.13
CA GLN A 233 5.13 -20.25 13.45
C GLN A 233 6.07 -20.60 12.26
N GLY A 234 5.58 -20.42 11.03
CA GLY A 234 6.25 -20.81 9.79
C GLY A 234 6.87 -19.65 9.02
N ALA A 235 7.69 -19.98 8.03
CA ALA A 235 8.25 -19.00 7.09
C ALA A 235 7.15 -18.31 6.28
N SER A 236 7.40 -17.08 5.85
CA SER A 236 6.55 -16.36 4.88
C SER A 236 7.22 -16.37 3.51
N VAL A 237 6.44 -16.57 2.46
CA VAL A 237 6.91 -16.47 1.07
C VAL A 237 6.24 -15.26 0.42
N LEU A 238 7.02 -14.45 -0.30
CA LEU A 238 6.52 -13.42 -1.21
C LEU A 238 6.88 -13.83 -2.64
N PHE A 239 5.86 -13.95 -3.49
CA PHE A 239 6.00 -14.29 -4.90
C PHE A 239 5.67 -13.07 -5.76
N GLY A 240 6.65 -12.59 -6.49
CA GLY A 240 6.63 -11.36 -7.25
C GLY A 240 7.02 -10.12 -6.45
N MET A 241 7.53 -9.12 -7.17
CA MET A 241 7.66 -7.77 -6.63
C MET A 241 6.32 -7.29 -6.09
N ALA A 242 6.36 -6.67 -4.92
CA ALA A 242 5.19 -6.05 -4.30
C ALA A 242 5.54 -4.62 -3.88
N PHE A 243 4.57 -3.92 -3.31
CA PHE A 243 4.85 -2.71 -2.55
C PHE A 243 5.96 -2.95 -1.50
N MET A 244 6.96 -2.07 -1.45
CA MET A 244 8.19 -2.30 -0.69
C MET A 244 7.95 -2.67 0.78
N ASP A 245 7.02 -1.99 1.45
CA ASP A 245 6.80 -2.25 2.87
C ASP A 245 6.19 -3.64 3.12
N THR A 246 5.58 -4.28 2.12
CA THR A 246 5.16 -5.70 2.20
C THR A 246 6.38 -6.60 2.32
N LEU A 247 7.39 -6.41 1.46
CA LEU A 247 8.66 -7.15 1.55
C LEU A 247 9.31 -6.92 2.93
N THR A 248 9.45 -5.67 3.35
CA THR A 248 10.05 -5.33 4.65
C THR A 248 9.25 -5.90 5.82
N THR A 249 7.92 -5.90 5.75
CA THR A 249 7.07 -6.50 6.78
C THR A 249 7.33 -8.01 6.89
N LEU A 250 7.33 -8.73 5.78
CA LEU A 250 7.56 -10.18 5.81
C LEU A 250 8.99 -10.54 6.24
N GLU A 251 9.99 -9.72 5.91
CA GLU A 251 11.37 -9.88 6.34
C GLU A 251 11.58 -9.61 7.85
N GLN A 252 10.94 -8.57 8.39
CA GLN A 252 11.16 -8.13 9.77
C GLN A 252 10.32 -8.89 10.79
N PHE A 253 9.13 -9.37 10.40
CA PHE A 253 8.19 -10.02 11.29
C PHE A 253 8.14 -11.53 10.98
N GLY A 254 8.53 -12.36 11.93
CA GLY A 254 8.50 -13.83 11.80
C GLY A 254 9.87 -14.53 11.87
N PRO A 255 9.89 -15.86 11.64
CA PRO A 255 11.11 -16.66 11.76
C PRO A 255 12.00 -16.62 10.51
N GLU A 256 11.40 -16.61 9.31
CA GLU A 256 12.08 -16.63 8.00
C GLU A 256 11.17 -15.99 6.93
N SER A 257 11.78 -15.31 5.96
CA SER A 257 11.12 -14.83 4.74
C SER A 257 11.84 -15.34 3.50
N LYS A 258 11.09 -15.76 2.49
CA LYS A 258 11.58 -16.11 1.15
C LYS A 258 10.96 -15.23 0.09
N PHE A 259 11.75 -14.84 -0.89
CA PHE A 259 11.34 -13.92 -1.93
C PHE A 259 11.71 -14.48 -3.31
N PHE A 260 10.71 -14.60 -4.19
CA PHE A 260 10.83 -15.02 -5.58
C PHE A 260 10.35 -13.87 -6.47
N GLY A 261 11.25 -13.01 -6.95
CA GLY A 261 10.87 -11.68 -7.43
C GLY A 261 10.54 -11.54 -8.91
N LEU A 262 10.87 -12.52 -9.76
CA LEU A 262 10.72 -12.41 -11.22
C LEU A 262 9.33 -12.81 -11.72
N CYS A 263 8.54 -13.55 -10.92
CA CYS A 263 7.27 -14.15 -11.34
C CYS A 263 7.42 -15.05 -12.59
N SER A 264 8.58 -15.71 -12.73
CA SER A 264 8.89 -16.56 -13.87
C SER A 264 8.42 -18.00 -13.66
N ASP A 265 8.37 -18.82 -14.72
CA ASP A 265 8.12 -20.26 -14.58
C ASP A 265 9.20 -20.94 -13.72
N GLU A 266 10.45 -20.46 -13.78
CA GLU A 266 11.55 -20.94 -12.95
C GLU A 266 11.30 -20.61 -11.47
N ASP A 267 10.83 -19.40 -11.15
CA ASP A 267 10.45 -19.03 -9.77
C ASP A 267 9.39 -19.97 -9.22
N ILE A 268 8.47 -20.46 -10.05
CA ILE A 268 7.46 -21.43 -9.63
C ILE A 268 8.08 -22.79 -9.30
N LEU A 269 9.04 -23.25 -10.11
CA LEU A 269 9.78 -24.49 -9.84
C LEU A 269 10.61 -24.38 -8.55
N GLU A 270 11.29 -23.25 -8.35
CA GLU A 270 12.05 -23.00 -7.13
C GLU A 270 11.15 -22.89 -5.89
N LEU A 271 9.98 -22.27 -6.03
CA LEU A 271 8.95 -22.23 -4.99
C LEU A 271 8.51 -23.64 -4.60
N GLU A 272 8.14 -24.46 -5.57
CA GLU A 272 7.73 -25.86 -5.32
C GLU A 272 8.84 -26.65 -4.64
N ALA A 273 10.09 -26.52 -5.11
CA ALA A 273 11.25 -27.14 -4.49
C ALA A 273 11.45 -26.68 -3.03
N TYR A 274 11.30 -25.39 -2.74
CA TYR A 274 11.39 -24.85 -1.38
C TYR A 274 10.26 -25.39 -0.48
N LEU A 275 9.03 -25.47 -0.98
CA LEU A 275 7.89 -26.00 -0.24
C LEU A 275 8.07 -27.50 0.06
N GLN A 276 8.54 -28.27 -0.92
CA GLN A 276 8.88 -29.68 -0.75
C GLN A 276 10.02 -29.90 0.26
N ASP A 277 11.10 -29.12 0.17
CA ASP A 277 12.20 -29.18 1.14
C ASP A 277 11.74 -28.82 2.55
N SER A 278 10.89 -27.81 2.68
CA SER A 278 10.33 -27.39 3.97
C SER A 278 9.50 -28.51 4.58
N ARG A 279 8.56 -29.08 3.81
CA ARG A 279 7.74 -30.23 4.21
C ARG A 279 8.57 -31.43 4.65
N THR A 280 9.55 -31.85 3.83
CA THR A 280 10.39 -33.02 4.12
C THR A 280 11.25 -32.84 5.37
N LYS A 281 11.69 -31.62 5.66
CA LYS A 281 12.44 -31.28 6.89
C LYS A 281 11.54 -30.92 8.08
N GLY A 282 10.21 -31.03 7.95
CA GLY A 282 9.26 -30.68 9.00
C GLY A 282 9.21 -29.18 9.32
N ARG A 283 9.70 -28.31 8.43
CA ARG A 283 9.59 -26.85 8.54
C ARG A 283 8.24 -26.41 8.01
N LYS A 284 7.58 -25.50 8.72
CA LYS A 284 6.30 -24.92 8.30
C LYS A 284 6.52 -23.69 7.43
N VAL A 285 5.71 -23.56 6.39
CA VAL A 285 5.52 -22.32 5.63
C VAL A 285 4.10 -21.87 5.91
N GLN A 286 3.94 -20.68 6.48
CA GLN A 286 2.61 -20.22 6.92
C GLN A 286 1.79 -19.73 5.73
N ALA A 287 2.41 -18.95 4.84
CA ALA A 287 1.71 -18.21 3.82
C ALA A 287 2.60 -17.92 2.62
N LEU A 288 1.96 -17.95 1.46
CA LEU A 288 2.42 -17.47 0.16
C LEU A 288 1.63 -16.19 -0.14
N TRP A 289 2.34 -15.06 -0.18
CA TRP A 289 1.78 -13.74 -0.50
C TRP A 289 2.11 -13.36 -1.94
N VAL A 290 1.18 -12.73 -2.63
CA VAL A 290 1.35 -12.25 -4.00
C VAL A 290 0.53 -10.98 -4.24
N GLU A 291 1.08 -10.02 -4.97
CA GLU A 291 0.34 -8.84 -5.47
C GLU A 291 -0.09 -9.10 -6.93
N PHE A 292 -1.36 -8.83 -7.26
CA PHE A 292 -1.92 -9.11 -8.58
C PHE A 292 -2.60 -7.87 -9.19
N PRO A 293 -1.99 -7.23 -10.22
CA PRO A 293 -0.65 -7.47 -10.76
C PRO A 293 0.46 -6.87 -9.86
N ALA A 294 1.69 -7.36 -10.01
CA ALA A 294 2.85 -7.00 -9.20
C ALA A 294 3.30 -5.54 -9.39
N ASN A 295 3.39 -4.74 -8.33
CA ASN A 295 3.91 -3.36 -8.40
C ASN A 295 5.45 -3.34 -8.35
N PRO A 296 6.17 -2.61 -9.25
CA PRO A 296 5.68 -1.62 -10.21
C PRO A 296 5.61 -2.09 -11.68
N LEU A 297 6.11 -3.29 -12.00
CA LEU A 297 6.24 -3.76 -13.39
C LEU A 297 4.96 -4.38 -13.96
N LEU A 298 3.95 -4.54 -13.12
CA LEU A 298 2.63 -5.06 -13.45
C LEU A 298 2.67 -6.44 -14.12
N ILE A 299 3.63 -7.26 -13.67
CA ILE A 299 3.68 -8.66 -14.03
C ILE A 299 2.50 -9.36 -13.34
N SER A 300 1.73 -10.14 -14.08
CA SER A 300 0.58 -10.87 -13.55
C SER A 300 0.97 -12.35 -13.34
N PRO A 301 1.33 -12.75 -12.11
CA PRO A 301 1.75 -14.13 -11.84
C PRO A 301 0.61 -15.14 -12.10
N ASP A 302 0.92 -16.40 -12.41
CA ASP A 302 -0.09 -17.45 -12.54
C ASP A 302 -0.61 -17.86 -11.16
N ILE A 303 -1.56 -17.09 -10.64
CA ILE A 303 -2.17 -17.34 -9.33
C ILE A 303 -2.96 -18.66 -9.28
N ALA A 304 -3.34 -19.25 -10.42
CA ALA A 304 -3.96 -20.58 -10.43
C ALA A 304 -2.93 -21.67 -10.14
N GLN A 305 -1.69 -21.52 -10.62
CA GLN A 305 -0.60 -22.41 -10.26
C GLN A 305 -0.17 -22.20 -8.80
N LEU A 306 -0.10 -20.95 -8.33
CA LEU A 306 0.16 -20.67 -6.91
C LEU A 306 -0.92 -21.28 -6.00
N ARG A 307 -2.21 -21.21 -6.37
CA ARG A 307 -3.31 -21.88 -5.65
C ARG A 307 -3.13 -23.40 -5.60
N LYS A 308 -2.69 -24.03 -6.70
CA LYS A 308 -2.41 -25.48 -6.69
C LYS A 308 -1.31 -25.82 -5.70
N LEU A 309 -0.18 -25.10 -5.73
CA LEU A 309 0.93 -25.30 -4.80
C LEU A 309 0.52 -25.02 -3.35
N ALA A 310 -0.21 -23.93 -3.09
CA ALA A 310 -0.70 -23.60 -1.76
C ALA A 310 -1.59 -24.71 -1.18
N THR A 311 -2.45 -25.32 -2.01
CA THR A 311 -3.28 -26.46 -1.60
C THR A 311 -2.44 -27.71 -1.35
N GLU A 312 -1.58 -28.07 -2.32
CA GLU A 312 -0.74 -29.25 -2.23
C GLU A 312 0.15 -29.21 -0.99
N TYR A 313 0.69 -28.03 -0.65
CA TYR A 313 1.64 -27.83 0.44
C TYR A 313 1.01 -27.38 1.78
N ASP A 314 -0.32 -27.25 1.83
CA ASP A 314 -1.08 -26.79 3.01
C ASP A 314 -0.69 -25.38 3.51
N VAL A 315 -0.39 -24.48 2.57
CA VAL A 315 0.05 -23.10 2.80
C VAL A 315 -1.09 -22.13 2.51
N VAL A 316 -1.23 -21.07 3.32
CA VAL A 316 -2.23 -20.01 3.07
C VAL A 316 -1.83 -19.18 1.86
N LEU A 317 -2.74 -18.97 0.90
CA LEU A 317 -2.53 -18.06 -0.23
C LEU A 317 -3.19 -16.70 0.05
N GLY A 318 -2.34 -15.70 0.29
CA GLY A 318 -2.71 -14.29 0.42
C GLY A 318 -2.54 -13.53 -0.88
N ILE A 319 -3.60 -12.92 -1.40
CA ILE A 319 -3.56 -12.13 -2.64
C ILE A 319 -3.83 -10.66 -2.29
N ASP A 320 -2.92 -9.74 -2.66
CA ASP A 320 -3.15 -8.31 -2.66
C ASP A 320 -3.64 -7.87 -4.05
N ASP A 321 -4.89 -7.43 -4.15
CA ASP A 321 -5.52 -7.04 -5.42
C ASP A 321 -5.63 -5.51 -5.60
N THR A 322 -4.93 -4.73 -4.77
CA THR A 322 -5.02 -3.27 -4.71
C THR A 322 -4.85 -2.60 -6.07
N ILE A 323 -3.85 -3.03 -6.85
CA ILE A 323 -3.58 -2.48 -8.20
C ILE A 323 -4.60 -2.98 -9.21
N GLY A 324 -4.98 -4.26 -9.09
CA GLY A 324 -5.93 -4.91 -9.98
C GLY A 324 -7.32 -4.29 -9.92
N SER A 325 -7.76 -3.87 -8.72
CA SER A 325 -9.04 -3.20 -8.45
C SER A 325 -10.26 -4.13 -8.63
N TRP A 326 -11.15 -4.20 -7.63
CA TRP A 326 -12.38 -5.01 -7.69
C TRP A 326 -13.29 -4.69 -8.88
N ALA A 327 -13.22 -3.48 -9.44
CA ALA A 327 -13.96 -3.13 -10.64
C ALA A 327 -13.51 -3.97 -11.85
N ASN A 328 -12.22 -4.28 -11.96
CA ASN A 328 -11.61 -4.88 -13.13
C ASN A 328 -11.40 -6.38 -13.01
N ILE A 329 -11.01 -6.88 -11.84
CA ILE A 329 -10.63 -8.29 -11.64
C ILE A 329 -11.45 -8.99 -10.57
N ASP A 330 -11.51 -10.32 -10.67
CA ASP A 330 -12.13 -11.22 -9.71
C ASP A 330 -11.17 -12.36 -9.35
N VAL A 331 -10.53 -12.26 -8.19
CA VAL A 331 -9.49 -13.21 -7.76
C VAL A 331 -9.84 -13.91 -6.45
N ILE A 332 -11.01 -13.62 -5.86
CA ILE A 332 -11.42 -14.17 -4.56
C ILE A 332 -11.47 -15.70 -4.56
N SER A 333 -11.81 -16.33 -5.69
CA SER A 333 -11.85 -17.80 -5.83
C SER A 333 -10.48 -18.46 -5.70
N MET A 334 -9.39 -17.71 -5.89
CA MET A 334 -8.01 -18.19 -5.74
C MET A 334 -7.45 -17.91 -4.35
N ALA A 335 -8.00 -16.94 -3.61
CA ALA A 335 -7.48 -16.51 -2.33
C ALA A 335 -8.00 -17.35 -1.17
N ASP A 336 -7.14 -17.63 -0.19
CA ASP A 336 -7.58 -17.91 1.19
C ASP A 336 -7.86 -16.59 1.92
N ILE A 337 -6.96 -15.62 1.69
CA ILE A 337 -7.02 -14.26 2.22
C ILE A 337 -6.88 -13.28 1.06
N LEU A 338 -7.86 -12.39 0.88
CA LEU A 338 -7.77 -11.29 -0.08
C LEU A 338 -7.51 -9.99 0.66
N VAL A 339 -6.50 -9.23 0.23
CA VAL A 339 -6.13 -7.94 0.81
C VAL A 339 -6.32 -6.84 -0.22
N THR A 340 -6.88 -5.72 0.23
CA THR A 340 -7.06 -4.54 -0.62
C THR A 340 -6.80 -3.27 0.18
N SER A 341 -5.94 -2.40 -0.33
CA SER A 341 -5.80 -1.04 0.19
C SER A 341 -6.94 -0.17 -0.33
N ILE A 342 -8.00 -0.04 0.47
CA ILE A 342 -9.14 0.86 0.19
C ILE A 342 -8.76 2.35 0.20
N THR A 343 -7.52 2.68 0.59
CA THR A 343 -6.91 4.03 0.47
C THR A 343 -6.82 4.50 -0.99
N LYS A 344 -6.69 3.58 -1.94
CA LYS A 344 -6.29 3.84 -3.34
C LYS A 344 -7.48 4.22 -4.21
N SER A 345 -7.68 3.54 -5.34
CA SER A 345 -8.77 3.82 -6.29
C SER A 345 -10.17 3.67 -5.69
N PHE A 346 -10.34 2.80 -4.68
CA PHE A 346 -11.62 2.63 -3.99
C PHE A 346 -12.07 3.92 -3.30
N ASN A 347 -11.25 4.48 -2.40
CA ASN A 347 -11.47 5.83 -1.87
C ASN A 347 -11.36 6.88 -2.98
N GLY A 348 -10.30 6.89 -3.76
CA GLY A 348 -10.20 7.68 -4.99
C GLY A 348 -9.89 9.16 -4.84
N TYR A 349 -10.04 9.72 -3.64
CA TYR A 349 -9.86 11.15 -3.37
C TYR A 349 -8.59 11.48 -2.56
N ALA A 350 -7.80 10.46 -2.23
CA ALA A 350 -6.53 10.59 -1.52
C ALA A 350 -6.64 11.43 -0.22
N ASP A 351 -7.70 11.20 0.55
CA ASP A 351 -8.04 11.94 1.78
C ASP A 351 -8.30 11.04 2.99
N ALA A 352 -8.19 9.72 2.84
CA ALA A 352 -8.38 8.74 3.90
C ALA A 352 -7.45 7.55 3.68
N ILE A 353 -7.04 6.91 4.76
CA ILE A 353 -6.26 5.67 4.73
C ILE A 353 -7.12 4.56 5.31
N GLY A 354 -7.13 3.41 4.64
CA GLY A 354 -7.73 2.18 5.12
C GLY A 354 -7.21 0.98 4.34
N GLY A 355 -7.37 -0.19 4.95
CA GLY A 355 -7.14 -1.50 4.33
C GLY A 355 -8.23 -2.48 4.72
N THR A 356 -8.42 -3.50 3.90
CA THR A 356 -9.31 -4.61 4.22
C THR A 356 -8.61 -5.94 4.01
N THR A 357 -8.95 -6.89 4.87
CA THR A 357 -8.66 -8.30 4.69
C THR A 357 -9.99 -9.04 4.62
N ILE A 358 -10.16 -9.87 3.60
CA ILE A 358 -11.36 -10.66 3.37
C ILE A 358 -10.97 -12.14 3.44
N LEU A 359 -11.61 -12.88 4.33
CA LEU A 359 -11.50 -14.34 4.33
C LEU A 359 -12.46 -14.93 3.30
N ASN A 360 -11.99 -15.88 2.50
CA ASN A 360 -12.84 -16.55 1.51
C ASN A 360 -13.57 -17.75 2.15
N PRO A 361 -14.90 -17.75 2.33
CA PRO A 361 -15.59 -18.89 2.92
C PRO A 361 -15.62 -20.15 2.05
N ALA A 362 -15.32 -20.02 0.76
CA ALA A 362 -15.16 -21.17 -0.13
C ALA A 362 -13.77 -21.81 -0.06
N SER A 363 -12.81 -21.19 0.65
CA SER A 363 -11.48 -21.74 0.84
C SER A 363 -11.49 -22.94 1.80
N PRO A 364 -10.68 -23.99 1.55
CA PRO A 364 -10.49 -25.08 2.50
C PRO A 364 -9.84 -24.64 3.82
N LYS A 365 -9.14 -23.49 3.83
CA LYS A 365 -8.51 -22.90 5.02
C LYS A 365 -9.48 -22.08 5.88
N TYR A 366 -10.68 -21.78 5.40
CA TYR A 366 -11.60 -20.86 6.08
C TYR A 366 -11.93 -21.28 7.52
N HIS A 367 -12.26 -22.55 7.75
CA HIS A 367 -12.62 -23.05 9.09
C HIS A 367 -11.45 -23.03 10.08
N GLU A 368 -10.21 -22.98 9.58
CA GLU A 368 -9.00 -22.82 10.37
C GLU A 368 -8.70 -21.34 10.63
N LEU A 369 -8.79 -20.50 9.58
CA LEU A 369 -8.47 -19.08 9.65
C LEU A 369 -9.50 -18.24 10.41
N LYS A 370 -10.79 -18.52 10.23
CA LYS A 370 -11.87 -17.69 10.81
C LYS A 370 -11.79 -17.61 12.35
N PRO A 371 -11.62 -18.73 13.10
CA PRO A 371 -11.43 -18.65 14.55
C PRO A 371 -10.18 -17.88 14.97
N ILE A 372 -9.08 -17.99 14.20
CA ILE A 372 -7.84 -17.24 14.46
C ILE A 372 -8.09 -15.74 14.31
N PHE A 373 -8.73 -15.32 13.23
CA PHE A 373 -9.07 -13.92 13.02
C PHE A 373 -10.04 -13.41 14.09
N ASP A 374 -11.09 -14.16 14.42
CA ASP A 374 -12.08 -13.72 15.42
C ASP A 374 -11.49 -13.61 16.83
N ALA A 375 -10.51 -14.45 17.17
CA ALA A 375 -9.83 -14.39 18.46
C ALA A 375 -8.85 -13.20 18.58
N HIS A 376 -8.25 -12.77 17.47
CA HIS A 376 -7.18 -11.77 17.47
C HIS A 376 -7.59 -10.40 16.92
N TYR A 377 -8.67 -10.30 16.15
CA TYR A 377 -9.09 -9.04 15.54
C TYR A 377 -9.57 -8.05 16.61
N VAL A 378 -8.98 -6.85 16.58
CA VAL A 378 -9.42 -5.72 17.39
C VAL A 378 -9.92 -4.64 16.43
N PRO A 379 -11.18 -4.17 16.55
CA PRO A 379 -11.67 -3.05 15.76
C PRO A 379 -10.86 -1.78 16.07
N GLU A 380 -10.12 -1.30 15.07
CA GLU A 380 -9.22 -0.15 15.20
C GLU A 380 -9.41 0.90 14.09
N PHE A 381 -10.26 0.60 13.10
CA PHE A 381 -10.54 1.51 12.00
C PHE A 381 -11.48 2.63 12.48
N TYR A 382 -11.10 3.90 12.29
CA TYR A 382 -11.88 4.99 12.87
C TYR A 382 -13.16 5.27 12.08
N ILE A 383 -14.24 5.56 12.80
CA ILE A 383 -15.58 5.77 12.23
C ILE A 383 -15.60 6.87 11.15
N ASP A 384 -14.95 8.01 11.39
CA ASP A 384 -14.96 9.13 10.43
C ASP A 384 -14.16 8.80 9.15
N ASP A 385 -13.17 7.89 9.24
CA ASP A 385 -12.47 7.37 8.06
C ASP A 385 -13.33 6.35 7.31
N ALA A 386 -14.10 5.52 8.01
CA ALA A 386 -15.07 4.62 7.39
C ALA A 386 -16.16 5.38 6.63
N GLU A 387 -16.71 6.44 7.22
CA GLU A 387 -17.69 7.33 6.58
C GLU A 387 -17.10 8.05 5.36
N ALA A 388 -15.86 8.54 5.47
CA ALA A 388 -15.18 9.19 4.36
C ALA A 388 -14.99 8.22 3.18
N ILE A 389 -14.44 7.03 3.44
CA ILE A 389 -14.18 6.03 2.38
C ILE A 389 -15.50 5.51 1.78
N GLU A 390 -16.53 5.25 2.59
CA GLU A 390 -17.84 4.84 2.07
C GLU A 390 -18.40 5.91 1.12
N ARG A 391 -18.46 7.17 1.56
CA ARG A 391 -18.98 8.28 0.75
C ARG A 391 -18.21 8.41 -0.56
N ASN A 392 -16.89 8.34 -0.48
CA ASN A 392 -15.97 8.47 -1.59
C ASN A 392 -16.02 7.28 -2.57
N SER A 393 -16.46 6.10 -2.12
CA SER A 393 -16.65 4.91 -2.97
C SER A 393 -17.92 4.95 -3.85
N ARG A 394 -18.80 5.95 -3.68
CA ARG A 394 -20.11 5.98 -4.35
C ARG A 394 -20.00 6.11 -5.87
N ASP A 395 -18.95 6.78 -6.36
CA ASP A 395 -18.64 6.97 -7.78
C ASP A 395 -17.46 6.09 -8.28
N TYR A 396 -17.07 5.09 -7.49
CA TYR A 396 -15.91 4.22 -7.75
C TYR A 396 -15.88 3.61 -9.17
N LEU A 397 -17.00 3.09 -9.67
CA LEU A 397 -17.05 2.49 -11.02
C LEU A 397 -16.87 3.54 -12.11
N ALA A 398 -17.57 4.68 -12.03
CA ALA A 398 -17.47 5.75 -13.01
C ALA A 398 -16.04 6.33 -13.06
N ARG A 399 -15.43 6.56 -11.89
CA ARG A 399 -14.01 6.96 -11.81
C ARG A 399 -13.12 5.89 -12.41
N THR A 400 -13.29 4.62 -12.03
CA THR A 400 -12.44 3.53 -12.54
C THR A 400 -12.54 3.35 -14.05
N ALA A 401 -13.72 3.55 -14.64
CA ALA A 401 -13.89 3.51 -16.10
C ALA A 401 -13.05 4.61 -16.77
N LYS A 402 -13.09 5.84 -16.24
CA LYS A 402 -12.26 6.95 -16.72
C LYS A 402 -10.77 6.66 -16.52
N LEU A 403 -10.37 6.19 -15.35
CA LEU A 403 -8.98 5.81 -15.04
C LEU A 403 -8.45 4.74 -16.02
N ASN A 404 -9.24 3.70 -16.29
CA ASN A 404 -8.91 2.66 -17.27
C ASN A 404 -8.74 3.27 -18.67
N SER A 405 -9.72 4.06 -19.14
CA SER A 405 -9.68 4.65 -20.48
C SER A 405 -8.48 5.60 -20.68
N ASN A 406 -8.18 6.43 -19.68
CA ASN A 406 -7.03 7.33 -19.73
C ASN A 406 -5.71 6.54 -19.71
N ALA A 407 -5.59 5.52 -18.85
CA ALA A 407 -4.40 4.69 -18.80
C ALA A 407 -4.17 3.95 -20.12
N SER A 408 -5.22 3.36 -20.70
CA SER A 408 -5.17 2.73 -22.02
C SER A 408 -4.70 3.70 -23.11
N ALA A 409 -5.28 4.90 -23.19
CA ALA A 409 -4.90 5.87 -24.23
C ALA A 409 -3.43 6.31 -24.13
N VAL A 410 -2.94 6.57 -22.90
CA VAL A 410 -1.54 6.94 -22.67
C VAL A 410 -0.61 5.76 -22.96
N VAL A 411 -0.98 4.55 -22.55
CA VAL A 411 -0.20 3.33 -22.82
C VAL A 411 -0.13 3.05 -24.32
N GLU A 412 -1.23 3.18 -25.07
CA GLU A 412 -1.24 3.00 -26.53
C GLU A 412 -0.29 3.98 -27.22
N TYR A 413 -0.32 5.25 -26.84
CA TYR A 413 0.64 6.25 -27.34
C TYR A 413 2.08 5.83 -27.03
N LEU A 414 2.41 5.61 -25.76
CA LEU A 414 3.79 5.31 -25.33
C LEU A 414 4.30 3.97 -25.88
N TYR A 415 3.43 2.98 -26.04
CA TYR A 415 3.77 1.71 -26.63
C TYR A 415 4.15 1.87 -28.11
N SER A 416 3.40 2.69 -28.87
CA SER A 416 3.79 3.03 -30.24
C SER A 416 5.14 3.75 -30.31
N GLN A 417 5.47 4.57 -29.31
CA GLN A 417 6.77 5.23 -29.22
C GLN A 417 7.87 4.21 -28.91
N ALA A 418 7.62 3.18 -28.11
CA ALA A 418 8.59 2.14 -27.82
C ALA A 418 8.97 1.28 -29.04
N GLU A 419 8.09 1.20 -30.05
CA GLU A 419 8.36 0.52 -31.32
C GLU A 419 9.27 1.35 -32.27
N ASP A 420 9.35 2.67 -32.09
CA ASP A 420 10.27 3.51 -32.87
C ASP A 420 11.69 3.45 -32.28
N PRO A 421 12.70 2.94 -33.03
CA PRO A 421 14.08 2.87 -32.54
C PRO A 421 14.70 4.25 -32.23
N ASN A 422 14.14 5.33 -32.80
CA ASN A 422 14.58 6.71 -32.55
C ASN A 422 14.02 7.30 -31.25
N SER A 423 12.94 6.72 -30.72
CA SER A 423 12.32 7.16 -29.47
C SER A 423 13.20 6.85 -28.27
N ALA A 424 13.15 7.69 -27.24
CA ALA A 424 13.76 7.48 -25.95
C ALA A 424 12.96 6.50 -25.07
N VAL A 425 11.68 6.24 -25.39
CA VAL A 425 10.87 5.23 -24.71
C VAL A 425 11.33 3.85 -25.16
N ARG A 426 11.66 2.97 -24.20
CA ARG A 426 12.14 1.61 -24.48
C ARG A 426 11.12 0.53 -24.22
N GLN A 427 10.35 0.70 -23.16
CA GLN A 427 9.38 -0.30 -22.76
C GLN A 427 8.23 0.36 -21.99
N VAL A 428 7.04 -0.18 -22.18
CA VAL A 428 5.87 0.13 -21.36
C VAL A 428 5.44 -1.14 -20.64
N HIS A 429 5.23 -1.01 -19.33
CA HIS A 429 4.81 -2.07 -18.44
C HIS A 429 3.35 -1.83 -18.05
N TYR A 430 2.45 -2.58 -18.67
CA TYR A 430 1.02 -2.52 -18.39
C TYR A 430 0.38 -3.87 -18.77
N PRO A 431 -0.63 -4.38 -18.04
CA PRO A 431 -1.13 -5.73 -18.28
C PRO A 431 -1.65 -5.98 -19.71
N SER A 432 -2.07 -4.95 -20.47
CA SER A 432 -2.50 -5.13 -21.87
C SER A 432 -1.35 -5.39 -22.85
N VAL A 433 -0.12 -4.95 -22.52
CA VAL A 433 1.07 -5.05 -23.39
C VAL A 433 2.17 -5.94 -22.80
N ASN A 434 2.05 -6.32 -21.53
CA ASN A 434 2.95 -7.27 -20.87
C ASN A 434 2.69 -8.71 -21.37
N PRO A 435 3.74 -9.55 -21.55
CA PRO A 435 3.57 -10.96 -21.89
C PRO A 435 2.70 -11.74 -20.88
N SER A 436 2.84 -11.44 -19.59
CA SER A 436 2.01 -12.01 -18.51
C SER A 436 0.56 -11.51 -18.51
N GLY A 437 0.18 -10.60 -19.40
CA GLY A 437 -1.17 -10.09 -19.57
C GLY A 437 -2.22 -11.18 -19.85
N ALA A 438 -1.81 -12.33 -20.38
CA ALA A 438 -2.68 -13.49 -20.50
C ALA A 438 -3.21 -13.99 -19.13
N ASN A 439 -2.37 -13.95 -18.09
CA ASN A 439 -2.79 -14.28 -16.73
C ASN A 439 -3.76 -13.25 -16.18
N TYR A 440 -3.51 -11.96 -16.41
CA TYR A 440 -4.46 -10.89 -16.03
C TYR A 440 -5.84 -11.11 -16.65
N LYS A 441 -5.90 -11.36 -17.96
CA LYS A 441 -7.14 -11.57 -18.73
C LYS A 441 -7.97 -12.74 -18.22
N ARG A 442 -7.34 -13.81 -17.70
CA ARG A 442 -8.05 -14.95 -17.09
C ARG A 442 -8.89 -14.56 -15.88
N PHE A 443 -8.53 -13.46 -15.21
CA PHE A 443 -9.20 -12.98 -14.00
C PHE A 443 -9.94 -11.64 -14.19
N MET A 444 -10.02 -11.12 -15.42
CA MET A 444 -10.81 -9.93 -15.71
C MET A 444 -12.30 -10.25 -15.55
N ARG A 445 -13.02 -9.39 -14.83
CA ARG A 445 -14.48 -9.50 -14.73
C ARG A 445 -15.12 -9.45 -16.13
N PRO A 446 -16.29 -10.07 -16.32
CA PRO A 446 -17.06 -9.87 -17.54
C PRO A 446 -17.60 -8.43 -17.62
N GLU A 447 -17.81 -7.97 -18.85
CA GLU A 447 -18.49 -6.71 -19.13
C GLU A 447 -19.94 -6.73 -18.64
N THR A 448 -20.39 -5.58 -18.17
CA THR A 448 -21.78 -5.34 -17.73
C THR A 448 -22.29 -4.06 -18.39
N PRO A 449 -23.62 -3.87 -18.51
CA PRO A 449 -24.19 -2.65 -19.11
C PRO A 449 -23.70 -1.34 -18.48
N ASP A 450 -23.34 -1.34 -17.19
CA ASP A 450 -22.89 -0.17 -16.43
C ASP A 450 -21.37 0.03 -16.42
N PHE A 451 -20.58 -0.95 -16.87
CA PHE A 451 -19.11 -0.89 -16.73
C PHE A 451 -18.37 -1.91 -17.61
N ILE A 452 -17.32 -1.42 -18.28
CA ILE A 452 -16.36 -2.21 -19.05
C ILE A 452 -15.05 -2.33 -18.24
N PRO A 453 -14.62 -3.55 -17.88
CA PRO A 453 -13.37 -3.77 -17.16
C PRO A 453 -12.15 -3.44 -18.02
N GLY A 454 -11.14 -2.85 -17.38
CA GLY A 454 -9.86 -2.51 -17.99
C GLY A 454 -8.69 -3.07 -17.19
N TYR A 455 -7.49 -2.54 -17.42
CA TYR A 455 -6.26 -3.06 -16.82
C TYR A 455 -5.74 -2.21 -15.64
N GLY A 456 -6.61 -1.34 -15.09
CA GLY A 456 -6.29 -0.46 -13.97
C GLY A 456 -5.65 0.86 -14.40
N CYS A 457 -5.31 1.68 -13.40
CA CYS A 457 -4.83 3.05 -13.59
C CYS A 457 -3.31 3.21 -13.54
N VAL A 458 -2.59 2.14 -13.22
CA VAL A 458 -1.14 2.17 -13.03
C VAL A 458 -0.46 1.57 -14.23
N PHE A 459 0.63 2.18 -14.70
CA PHE A 459 1.59 1.59 -15.63
C PHE A 459 3.00 2.07 -15.27
N SER A 460 4.04 1.42 -15.79
CA SER A 460 5.41 1.94 -15.71
C SER A 460 6.00 2.10 -17.10
N ILE A 461 6.89 3.07 -17.28
CA ILE A 461 7.66 3.26 -18.51
C ILE A 461 9.14 3.09 -18.19
N GLU A 462 9.89 2.60 -19.17
CA GLU A 462 11.35 2.54 -19.16
C GLU A 462 11.89 3.43 -20.27
N LEU A 463 12.83 4.30 -19.94
CA LEU A 463 13.53 5.17 -20.88
C LEU A 463 14.93 4.62 -21.19
N ASP A 464 15.50 5.08 -22.30
CA ASP A 464 16.77 4.61 -22.85
C ASP A 464 17.95 4.64 -21.87
N ASN A 465 18.11 5.76 -21.16
CA ASN A 465 19.19 5.95 -20.20
C ASN A 465 18.77 7.01 -19.17
N LEU A 466 19.60 7.24 -18.15
CA LEU A 466 19.26 8.18 -17.07
C LEU A 466 19.11 9.63 -17.55
N ASN A 467 19.86 10.05 -18.56
CA ASN A 467 19.73 11.40 -19.10
C ASN A 467 18.37 11.60 -19.80
N THR A 468 17.96 10.66 -20.66
CA THR A 468 16.63 10.74 -21.28
C THR A 468 15.50 10.59 -20.25
N THR A 469 15.72 9.80 -19.18
CA THR A 469 14.79 9.67 -18.05
C THR A 469 14.61 11.01 -17.32
N ARG A 470 15.71 11.70 -16.99
CA ARG A 470 15.70 13.04 -16.36
C ARG A 470 14.92 14.03 -17.21
N VAL A 471 15.28 14.14 -18.49
CA VAL A 471 14.64 15.07 -19.42
C VAL A 471 13.15 14.77 -19.56
N PHE A 472 12.76 13.49 -19.70
CA PHE A 472 11.35 13.10 -19.73
C PHE A 472 10.63 13.52 -18.44
N TYR A 473 11.20 13.18 -17.28
CA TYR A 473 10.56 13.41 -15.98
C TYR A 473 10.33 14.90 -15.71
N ASP A 474 11.33 15.74 -16.01
CA ASP A 474 11.31 17.19 -15.80
C ASP A 474 10.33 17.90 -16.76
N ASN A 475 10.14 17.36 -17.97
CA ASN A 475 9.21 17.92 -18.97
C ASN A 475 7.79 17.35 -18.88
N LEU A 476 7.57 16.29 -18.09
CA LEU A 476 6.25 15.72 -17.87
C LEU A 476 5.46 16.56 -16.86
N ASN A 477 4.53 17.38 -17.35
CA ASN A 477 3.66 18.28 -16.57
C ASN A 477 2.59 17.54 -15.75
N ILE A 478 3.03 16.70 -14.83
CA ILE A 478 2.22 15.82 -13.98
C ILE A 478 2.77 15.89 -12.55
N HIS A 479 1.90 15.81 -11.54
CA HIS A 479 2.31 15.86 -10.15
C HIS A 479 3.19 14.66 -9.81
N LYS A 480 4.31 14.90 -9.14
CA LYS A 480 5.19 13.83 -8.65
C LYS A 480 4.80 13.43 -7.23
N SER A 481 4.45 12.16 -7.00
CA SER A 481 4.03 11.68 -5.68
C SER A 481 4.10 10.16 -5.54
N VAL A 482 4.32 9.67 -4.32
CA VAL A 482 4.36 8.24 -3.97
C VAL A 482 3.01 7.51 -4.11
N HIS A 483 1.90 8.24 -4.10
CA HIS A 483 0.54 7.69 -4.05
C HIS A 483 0.06 7.14 -5.42
N LEU A 484 -1.10 6.49 -5.44
CA LEU A 484 -1.75 5.98 -6.65
C LEU A 484 -3.27 5.89 -6.46
N GLY A 485 -4.03 5.86 -7.56
CA GLY A 485 -5.50 5.84 -7.53
C GLY A 485 -6.13 7.15 -7.06
N ALA A 486 -5.38 8.25 -7.13
CA ALA A 486 -5.86 9.62 -6.88
C ALA A 486 -6.75 10.11 -8.04
N PRO A 487 -7.50 11.22 -7.87
CA PRO A 487 -8.33 11.75 -8.95
C PRO A 487 -7.50 12.48 -10.02
N PHE A 488 -6.20 12.62 -9.83
CA PHE A 488 -5.23 13.26 -10.74
C PHE A 488 -4.05 12.33 -10.96
N THR A 489 -3.36 12.54 -12.08
CA THR A 489 -2.24 11.72 -12.50
C THR A 489 -1.01 11.99 -11.63
N LEU A 490 -0.34 10.91 -11.24
CA LEU A 490 0.85 10.93 -10.40
C LEU A 490 1.99 10.18 -11.08
N ALA A 491 3.18 10.80 -11.13
CA ALA A 491 4.41 10.15 -11.57
C ALA A 491 5.36 9.92 -10.39
N PHE A 492 6.06 8.79 -10.41
CA PHE A 492 6.98 8.42 -9.34
C PHE A 492 8.15 7.61 -9.90
N ALA A 493 9.38 8.09 -9.70
CA ALA A 493 10.60 7.36 -10.05
C ALA A 493 10.82 6.20 -9.06
N TYR A 494 10.00 5.15 -9.16
CA TYR A 494 9.85 4.11 -8.13
C TYR A 494 11.18 3.47 -7.74
N THR A 495 11.96 3.00 -8.71
CA THR A 495 13.25 2.34 -8.43
C THR A 495 14.25 3.27 -7.76
N MET A 496 14.32 4.53 -8.19
CA MET A 496 15.22 5.53 -7.58
C MET A 496 14.75 5.90 -6.18
N CYS A 497 13.50 6.31 -6.01
CA CYS A 497 13.00 6.75 -4.71
C CYS A 497 12.96 5.62 -3.66
N ALA A 498 12.69 4.39 -4.09
CA ALA A 498 12.48 3.28 -3.19
C ALA A 498 13.78 2.46 -2.99
N TYR A 499 14.54 2.19 -4.05
CA TYR A 499 15.64 1.21 -4.03
C TYR A 499 17.01 1.78 -4.40
N GLN A 500 17.24 3.10 -4.35
CA GLN A 500 18.55 3.68 -4.69
C GLN A 500 19.72 3.05 -3.91
N LYS A 501 19.51 2.65 -2.66
CA LYS A 501 20.52 1.98 -1.82
C LYS A 501 20.69 0.48 -2.12
N ARG A 502 19.88 -0.09 -3.02
CA ARG A 502 19.80 -1.52 -3.36
C ARG A 502 19.66 -1.75 -4.88
N LEU A 503 20.16 -0.85 -5.73
CA LEU A 503 19.99 -0.93 -7.19
C LEU A 503 20.48 -2.26 -7.78
N ASP A 504 21.66 -2.75 -7.36
CA ASP A 504 22.21 -4.02 -7.84
C ASP A 504 21.35 -5.23 -7.48
N TRP A 505 20.63 -5.16 -6.34
CA TRP A 505 19.73 -6.22 -5.92
C TRP A 505 18.42 -6.17 -6.70
N VAL A 506 17.80 -4.99 -6.85
CA VAL A 506 16.52 -4.88 -7.59
C VAL A 506 16.66 -5.08 -9.10
N ALA A 507 17.85 -4.82 -9.67
CA ALA A 507 18.15 -5.09 -11.06
C ALA A 507 17.94 -6.58 -11.43
N GLN A 508 18.14 -7.49 -10.47
CA GLN A 508 17.91 -8.93 -10.65
C GLN A 508 16.44 -9.28 -10.85
N PHE A 509 15.52 -8.38 -10.48
CA PHE A 509 14.06 -8.54 -10.64
C PHE A 509 13.50 -7.62 -11.72
N GLY A 510 14.35 -7.07 -12.60
CA GLY A 510 13.95 -6.22 -13.73
C GLY A 510 13.65 -4.76 -13.37
N LEU A 511 13.89 -4.33 -12.13
CA LEU A 511 13.73 -2.93 -11.74
C LEU A 511 14.98 -2.12 -12.14
N LYS A 512 14.77 -1.03 -12.88
CA LYS A 512 15.85 -0.19 -13.40
C LYS A 512 15.71 1.27 -12.94
N PRO A 513 16.84 1.99 -12.75
CA PRO A 513 16.84 3.44 -12.47
C PRO A 513 16.09 4.28 -13.51
N THR A 514 15.99 3.80 -14.75
CA THR A 514 15.33 4.49 -15.88
C THR A 514 13.82 4.29 -15.92
N GLN A 515 13.24 3.68 -14.88
CA GLN A 515 11.79 3.41 -14.81
C GLN A 515 11.04 4.47 -14.02
N ILE A 516 9.89 4.88 -14.57
CA ILE A 516 8.95 5.80 -13.93
C ILE A 516 7.58 5.12 -13.87
N ARG A 517 7.03 5.00 -12.66
CA ARG A 517 5.67 4.52 -12.42
C ARG A 517 4.68 5.68 -12.54
N ILE A 518 3.63 5.49 -13.31
CA ILE A 518 2.54 6.43 -13.49
C ILE A 518 1.26 5.84 -12.90
N SER A 519 0.53 6.63 -12.12
CA SER A 519 -0.86 6.37 -11.74
C SER A 519 -1.72 7.42 -12.42
N VAL A 520 -2.42 7.05 -13.48
CA VAL A 520 -3.29 7.93 -14.26
C VAL A 520 -4.51 8.35 -13.46
N GLY A 521 -4.93 9.61 -13.64
CA GLY A 521 -6.07 10.25 -12.98
C GLY A 521 -7.27 10.48 -13.92
N LEU A 522 -8.11 11.44 -13.53
CA LEU A 522 -9.40 11.74 -14.17
C LEU A 522 -9.32 12.91 -15.17
N GLU A 523 -8.11 13.37 -15.51
CA GLU A 523 -7.91 14.46 -16.47
C GLU A 523 -8.57 14.17 -17.83
N ASP A 524 -8.75 15.23 -18.61
CA ASP A 524 -9.10 15.11 -20.02
C ASP A 524 -8.06 14.23 -20.75
N THR A 525 -8.54 13.27 -21.56
CA THR A 525 -7.69 12.22 -22.14
C THR A 525 -6.69 12.81 -23.12
N ASP A 526 -7.16 13.68 -24.01
CA ASP A 526 -6.33 14.28 -25.05
C ASP A 526 -5.27 15.20 -24.44
N THR A 527 -5.67 15.96 -23.41
CA THR A 527 -4.74 16.79 -22.63
C THR A 527 -3.66 15.95 -21.97
N LEU A 528 -4.02 14.81 -21.38
CA LEU A 528 -3.08 13.92 -20.72
C LEU A 528 -2.10 13.31 -21.73
N VAL A 529 -2.59 12.75 -22.84
CA VAL A 529 -1.74 12.20 -23.91
C VAL A 529 -0.78 13.26 -24.46
N GLU A 530 -1.26 14.49 -24.63
CA GLU A 530 -0.46 15.62 -25.07
C GLU A 530 0.68 15.98 -24.09
N ASP A 531 0.43 15.93 -22.78
CA ASP A 531 1.49 16.16 -21.78
C ASP A 531 2.57 15.07 -21.83
N PHE A 532 2.18 13.81 -22.08
CA PHE A 532 3.14 12.73 -22.33
C PHE A 532 3.90 12.91 -23.64
N ARG A 533 3.23 13.36 -24.72
CA ARG A 533 3.87 13.61 -26.01
C ARG A 533 5.00 14.64 -25.90
N VAL A 534 4.75 15.74 -25.20
CA VAL A 534 5.75 16.79 -24.98
C VAL A 534 6.97 16.26 -24.21
N ALA A 535 6.75 15.42 -23.20
CA ALA A 535 7.83 14.80 -22.44
C ALA A 535 8.65 13.81 -23.28
N VAL A 536 8.00 13.00 -24.14
CA VAL A 536 8.68 12.10 -25.08
C VAL A 536 9.52 12.89 -26.08
N GLU A 537 8.97 13.94 -26.70
CA GLU A 537 9.70 14.75 -27.69
C GLU A 537 10.95 15.42 -27.10
N ALA A 538 10.87 15.86 -25.85
CA ALA A 538 12.03 16.39 -25.12
C ALA A 538 13.10 15.31 -24.92
N ALA A 539 12.70 14.10 -24.50
CA ALA A 539 13.60 12.98 -24.28
C ALA A 539 14.25 12.46 -25.58
N ASP A 540 13.49 12.40 -26.67
CA ASP A 540 13.97 12.03 -28.00
C ASP A 540 15.03 13.01 -28.52
N LYS A 541 14.80 14.30 -28.28
CA LYS A 541 15.78 15.33 -28.61
C LYS A 541 17.06 15.12 -27.82
N ALA A 542 16.97 14.87 -26.51
CA ALA A 542 18.13 14.59 -25.67
C ALA A 542 18.92 13.36 -26.15
N LYS A 543 18.21 12.27 -26.51
CA LYS A 543 18.81 11.06 -27.11
C LYS A 543 19.58 11.37 -28.40
N LYS A 544 19.02 12.19 -29.29
CA LYS A 544 19.67 12.57 -30.56
C LYS A 544 20.90 13.45 -30.36
N THR A 545 20.89 14.33 -29.37
CA THR A 545 22.01 15.25 -29.12
C THR A 545 23.19 14.61 -28.42
N GLY A 546 23.03 13.44 -27.78
CA GLY A 546 24.10 12.77 -27.04
C GLY A 546 24.69 13.61 -25.90
N ALA A 547 23.98 14.67 -25.46
CA ALA A 547 24.42 15.55 -24.39
C ALA A 547 24.14 14.85 -23.06
N GLU A 548 25.17 14.30 -22.42
CA GLU A 548 25.13 13.73 -21.07
C GLU A 548 24.88 14.77 -19.98
#